data_AF-Q4C8M0-F1
#
_entry.id   AF-Q4C8M0-F1
#
_cell.length_a   1.000
_cell.length_b   1.000
_cell.length_c   1.000
_cell.angle_alpha   90.00
_cell.angle_beta   90.00
_cell.angle_gamma   90.00
#
_symmetry.space_group_name_H-M   'P 1'
#
loop_
_entity.id
_entity.type
_entity.pdbx_description
1 polymer ?
#
loop_
_entity_poly.entity_id
_entity_poly.type
_entity_poly.pdbx_seq_one_letter_code
_entity_poly.pdbx_strand_id
1 'polypeptide(L)'
;MLVHFRKRIDGELINKINKKIVKREIDKSDKEVKKKDCLQEKGEKIKNKGKLILDATCAPADIKYPTDLGILNQARIETERIIDNLYKPLRVKLRKKPRTSRKIARKEYLKVAKKRKVSYQERRKAIGKQLKYLKKNLGNIEDLIQAGASLENLSKRQKNCLETIKKVYEQQQSMWENKTQSVPQRIVSLTQRHIRPIVRGKAGKPIEFGAKLSVSCVDNYVFLEKISWENFNESCHLKEQVEKYKETFGYYPESVHVDKIYRTRENRNWCKERGIRISGPKLGRPPKNVSEEEKKQAHSDECFRNAIEGKFGQAKRRFSLNLVMTKLPETSITSIAITFLVVNLCKLLRQFLSLFLSLFTNNRTGELIKPPFINFDYTLNNFYVLKLIDLSENSWSKVA
;
A
#
# COMPACT_ATOMS: atom_id res chain seq x y z
N MET A 1 18.92 1.08 12.73
CA MET A 1 18.86 2.56 12.75
C MET A 1 17.49 3.13 12.32
N LEU A 2 17.01 2.88 11.09
CA LEU A 2 15.72 3.45 10.59
C LEU A 2 14.46 3.04 11.36
N VAL A 3 14.46 1.88 12.04
CA VAL A 3 13.31 1.43 12.83
C VAL A 3 13.03 2.37 14.01
N HIS A 4 14.07 2.84 14.71
CA HIS A 4 13.90 3.76 15.84
C HIS A 4 13.43 5.14 15.36
N PHE A 5 13.94 5.61 14.22
CA PHE A 5 13.47 6.84 13.59
C PHE A 5 11.98 6.77 13.26
N ARG A 6 11.53 5.69 12.63
CA ARG A 6 10.11 5.49 12.29
C ARG A 6 9.18 5.32 13.49
N LYS A 7 9.71 4.95 14.65
CA LYS A 7 8.97 4.92 15.91
C LYS A 7 8.81 6.30 16.55
N ARG A 8 9.76 7.21 16.31
CA ARG A 8 9.73 8.58 16.83
C ARG A 8 8.96 9.52 15.91
N ILE A 9 9.09 9.33 14.60
CA ILE A 9 8.31 10.05 13.60
C ILE A 9 7.07 9.24 13.27
N ASP A 10 5.95 9.67 13.84
CA ASP A 10 4.67 9.03 13.59
C ASP A 10 4.11 9.40 12.20
N GLY A 11 3.24 8.54 11.67
CA GLY A 11 2.53 8.76 10.42
C GLY A 11 1.69 10.04 10.43
N GLU A 12 1.10 10.41 11.57
CA GLU A 12 0.33 11.65 11.70
C GLU A 12 1.20 12.89 11.52
N LEU A 13 2.40 12.88 12.10
CA LEU A 13 3.37 13.98 11.95
C LEU A 13 3.77 14.14 10.49
N ILE A 14 4.05 13.04 9.77
CA ILE A 14 4.37 13.07 8.34
C ILE A 14 3.20 13.60 7.52
N ASN A 15 1.98 13.17 7.82
CA ASN A 15 0.79 13.66 7.14
C ASN A 15 0.59 15.16 7.38
N LYS A 16 0.85 15.66 8.60
CA LYS A 16 0.79 17.09 8.92
C LYS A 16 1.85 17.89 8.15
N ILE A 17 3.07 17.37 8.05
CA ILE A 17 4.15 17.96 7.24
C ILE A 17 3.73 18.01 5.77
N ASN A 18 3.22 16.90 5.23
CA ASN A 18 2.77 16.81 3.84
C ASN A 18 1.67 17.85 3.55
N LYS A 19 0.66 17.96 4.43
CA LYS A 19 -0.41 18.97 4.32
C LYS A 19 0.15 20.39 4.32
N LYS A 20 1.08 20.71 5.23
CA LYS A 20 1.70 22.05 5.30
C LYS A 20 2.51 22.38 4.04
N ILE A 21 3.24 21.42 3.49
CA ILE A 21 4.04 21.61 2.26
C ILE A 21 3.12 21.92 1.08
N VAL A 22 2.10 21.09 0.86
CA VAL A 22 1.19 21.28 -0.27
C VAL A 22 0.37 22.55 -0.13
N LYS A 23 -0.11 22.87 1.08
CA LYS A 23 -0.85 24.11 1.34
C LYS A 23 -0.04 25.36 0.99
N ARG A 24 1.24 25.41 1.40
CA ARG A 24 2.13 26.54 1.06
C ARG A 24 2.27 26.75 -0.45
N GLU A 25 2.31 25.67 -1.22
CA GLU A 25 2.50 25.73 -2.67
C GLU A 25 1.22 26.17 -3.38
N ILE A 26 0.06 25.72 -2.91
CA ILE A 26 -1.25 26.17 -3.40
C ILE A 26 -1.50 27.64 -3.04
N ASP A 27 -1.16 28.05 -1.81
CA ASP A 27 -1.28 29.45 -1.38
C ASP A 27 -0.36 30.39 -2.20
N LYS A 28 0.80 29.90 -2.66
CA LYS A 28 1.70 30.66 -3.55
C LYS A 28 1.07 30.84 -4.93
N SER A 29 0.57 29.76 -5.54
CA SER A 29 -0.08 29.85 -6.85
C SER A 29 -1.32 30.75 -6.81
N ASP A 30 -2.13 30.67 -5.75
CA ASP A 30 -3.33 31.51 -5.62
C ASP A 30 -2.99 33.00 -5.46
N LYS A 31 -1.89 33.33 -4.78
CA LYS A 31 -1.41 34.72 -4.68
C LYS A 31 -0.90 35.27 -6.01
N GLU A 32 -0.25 34.44 -6.82
CA GLU A 32 0.20 34.84 -8.17
C GLU A 32 -0.99 35.07 -9.11
N VAL A 33 -2.02 34.23 -9.04
CA VAL A 33 -3.26 34.40 -9.82
C VAL A 33 -4.00 35.67 -9.37
N LYS A 34 -4.17 35.88 -8.05
CA LYS A 34 -4.81 37.10 -7.53
C LYS A 34 -4.05 38.39 -7.81
N LYS A 35 -2.71 38.34 -7.96
CA LYS A 35 -1.92 39.51 -8.40
C LYS A 35 -2.15 39.87 -9.87
N LYS A 36 -2.60 38.93 -10.70
CA LYS A 36 -3.03 39.19 -12.08
C LYS A 36 -4.48 39.67 -12.16
N ASP A 37 -5.33 39.17 -11.26
CA ASP A 37 -6.75 39.51 -11.19
C ASP A 37 -7.04 40.48 -10.03
N CYS A 38 -6.49 41.70 -10.09
CA CYS A 38 -6.94 42.78 -9.21
C CYS A 38 -8.06 43.57 -9.91
N LEU A 39 -9.31 43.18 -9.66
CA LEU A 39 -10.51 44.03 -9.58
C LEU A 39 -11.73 43.12 -9.32
N GLN A 40 -12.16 43.00 -8.06
CA GLN A 40 -13.56 43.09 -7.60
C GLN A 40 -13.77 42.59 -6.17
N GLU A 41 -14.83 43.13 -5.57
CA GLU A 41 -15.03 43.44 -4.17
C GLU A 41 -15.49 42.29 -3.27
N LYS A 42 -15.35 42.55 -1.97
CA LYS A 42 -15.73 41.69 -0.84
C LYS A 42 -17.25 41.64 -0.70
N GLY A 43 -17.81 40.43 -0.60
CA GLY A 43 -19.20 40.24 -0.16
C GLY A 43 -19.87 38.91 -0.53
N GLU A 44 -19.21 37.98 -1.22
CA GLU A 44 -19.86 36.73 -1.63
C GLU A 44 -19.65 35.58 -0.64
N LYS A 45 -20.72 34.81 -0.41
CA LYS A 45 -20.64 33.45 0.16
C LYS A 45 -19.49 32.72 -0.51
N ILE A 46 -18.57 32.16 0.27
CA ILE A 46 -17.40 31.43 -0.23
C ILE A 46 -17.87 30.35 -1.21
N LYS A 47 -17.70 30.59 -2.52
CA LYS A 47 -18.09 29.66 -3.57
C LYS A 47 -17.21 28.39 -3.46
N ASN A 48 -17.81 27.24 -3.71
CA ASN A 48 -17.10 25.97 -3.77
C ASN A 48 -16.06 26.01 -4.90
N LYS A 49 -14.86 25.49 -4.67
CA LYS A 49 -13.74 25.53 -5.62
C LYS A 49 -12.93 24.24 -5.61
N GLY A 50 -12.39 23.90 -6.78
CA GLY A 50 -11.48 22.77 -6.95
C GLY A 50 -12.17 21.42 -7.07
N LYS A 51 -11.37 20.41 -7.42
CA LYS A 51 -11.82 19.03 -7.67
C LYS A 51 -11.10 18.08 -6.72
N LEU A 52 -11.87 17.29 -5.99
CA LEU A 52 -11.36 16.32 -5.03
C LEU A 52 -11.58 14.90 -5.55
N ILE A 53 -10.51 14.11 -5.68
CA ILE A 53 -10.61 12.68 -5.97
C ILE A 53 -10.48 11.91 -4.66
N LEU A 54 -11.34 10.94 -4.42
CA LEU A 54 -11.23 10.02 -3.29
C LEU A 54 -11.18 8.58 -3.81
N ASP A 55 -10.14 7.84 -3.41
CA ASP A 55 -10.00 6.44 -3.75
C ASP A 55 -9.38 5.64 -2.59
N ALA A 56 -9.52 4.33 -2.64
CA ALA A 56 -8.97 3.41 -1.69
C ALA A 56 -8.10 2.34 -2.35
N THR A 57 -6.96 2.05 -1.75
CA THR A 57 -5.99 1.09 -2.26
C THR A 57 -5.45 0.22 -1.13
N CYS A 58 -4.88 -0.93 -1.46
CA CYS A 58 -4.15 -1.76 -0.49
C CYS A 58 -2.66 -1.64 -0.73
N ALA A 59 -1.90 -1.47 0.35
CA ALA A 59 -0.46 -1.61 0.37
C ALA A 59 -0.11 -3.00 0.93
N PRO A 60 0.25 -3.97 0.07
CA PRO A 60 0.55 -5.32 0.52
C PRO A 60 1.78 -5.34 1.43
N ALA A 61 1.69 -6.12 2.49
CA ALA A 61 2.80 -6.34 3.41
C ALA A 61 3.71 -7.47 2.92
N ASP A 62 4.98 -7.40 3.27
CA ASP A 62 5.96 -8.46 3.02
C ASP A 62 5.70 -9.66 3.94
N ILE A 63 4.74 -10.49 3.55
CA ILE A 63 4.46 -11.79 4.15
C ILE A 63 4.43 -12.87 3.06
N LYS A 64 4.81 -14.09 3.45
CA LYS A 64 4.53 -15.26 2.64
C LYS A 64 3.02 -15.38 2.43
N TYR A 65 2.61 -15.72 1.21
CA TYR A 65 1.21 -15.93 0.89
C TYR A 65 0.56 -16.91 1.90
N PRO A 66 -0.45 -16.45 2.66
CA PRO A 66 -0.97 -17.20 3.79
C PRO A 66 -1.87 -18.33 3.32
N THR A 67 -1.60 -19.53 3.83
CA THR A 67 -2.45 -20.70 3.66
C THR A 67 -2.65 -21.35 5.02
N ASP A 68 -3.83 -21.87 5.30
CA ASP A 68 -4.13 -22.50 6.60
C ASP A 68 -3.13 -23.59 6.94
N LEU A 69 -2.86 -24.47 5.97
CA LEU A 69 -1.86 -25.53 6.10
C LEU A 69 -0.44 -24.96 6.34
N GLY A 70 -0.08 -23.87 5.65
CA GLY A 70 1.22 -23.23 5.78
C GLY A 70 1.44 -22.60 7.14
N ILE A 71 0.45 -21.87 7.65
CA ILE A 71 0.50 -21.22 8.97
C ILE A 71 0.56 -22.28 10.07
N LEU A 72 -0.25 -23.35 9.99
CA LEU A 72 -0.22 -24.44 10.97
C LEU A 72 1.14 -25.17 10.99
N ASN A 73 1.74 -25.42 9.83
CA ASN A 73 3.08 -26.00 9.79
C ASN A 73 4.14 -25.05 10.38
N GLN A 74 4.03 -23.74 10.13
CA GLN A 74 4.91 -22.75 10.77
C GLN A 74 4.74 -22.77 12.30
N ALA A 75 3.50 -22.80 12.78
CA ALA A 75 3.19 -22.89 14.20
C ALA A 75 3.74 -24.18 14.85
N ARG A 76 3.65 -25.32 14.14
CA ARG A 76 4.25 -26.59 14.56
C ARG A 76 5.77 -26.46 14.73
N ILE A 77 6.45 -25.87 13.75
CA ILE A 77 7.92 -25.70 13.79
C ILE A 77 8.33 -24.79 14.95
N GLU A 78 7.62 -23.67 15.17
CA GLU A 78 7.94 -22.76 16.26
C GLU A 78 7.64 -23.37 17.63
N THR A 79 6.55 -24.12 17.80
CA THR A 79 6.29 -24.85 19.06
C THR A 79 7.32 -25.92 19.34
N GLU A 80 7.82 -26.63 18.33
CA GLU A 80 8.93 -27.58 18.49
C GLU A 80 10.21 -26.91 19.01
N ARG A 81 10.52 -25.69 18.54
CA ARG A 81 11.66 -24.90 19.03
C ARG A 81 11.43 -24.38 20.44
N ILE A 82 10.21 -23.97 20.78
CA ILE A 82 9.85 -23.53 22.13
C ILE A 82 10.02 -24.69 23.12
N ILE A 83 9.54 -25.89 22.77
CA ILE A 83 9.76 -27.12 23.57
C ILE A 83 11.26 -27.36 23.77
N ASP A 84 12.09 -27.20 22.72
CA ASP A 84 13.54 -27.37 22.84
C ASP A 84 14.16 -26.40 23.84
N ASN A 85 13.73 -25.15 23.81
CA ASN A 85 14.25 -24.10 24.69
C ASN A 85 13.76 -24.26 26.14
N LEU A 86 12.49 -24.62 26.35
CA LEU A 86 11.94 -24.86 27.70
C LEU A 86 12.54 -26.12 28.34
N TYR A 87 12.84 -27.14 27.54
CA TYR A 87 13.43 -28.38 28.06
C TYR A 87 14.92 -28.24 28.43
N LYS A 88 15.70 -27.41 27.72
CA LYS A 88 17.15 -27.20 27.99
C LYS A 88 17.49 -27.00 29.48
N PRO A 89 16.89 -26.05 30.22
CA PRO A 89 17.19 -25.83 31.63
C PRO A 89 16.68 -26.97 32.53
N LEU A 90 15.64 -27.69 32.10
CA LEU A 90 15.05 -28.80 32.87
C LEU A 90 15.75 -30.15 32.64
N ARG A 91 16.79 -30.22 31.82
CA ARG A 91 17.51 -31.48 31.54
C ARG A 91 18.01 -32.20 32.79
N VAL A 92 18.36 -31.44 33.83
CA VAL A 92 18.83 -31.98 35.12
C VAL A 92 17.69 -32.65 35.89
N LYS A 93 16.46 -32.11 35.80
CA LYS A 93 15.28 -32.62 36.52
C LYS A 93 14.48 -33.65 35.72
N LEU A 94 14.37 -33.46 34.41
CA LEU A 94 13.61 -34.31 33.50
C LEU A 94 14.53 -35.14 32.61
N ARG A 95 14.68 -36.44 32.96
CA ARG A 95 15.53 -37.40 32.23
C ARG A 95 15.14 -37.60 30.76
N LYS A 96 13.86 -37.40 30.40
CA LYS A 96 13.36 -37.61 29.03
C LYS A 96 12.62 -36.38 28.50
N LYS A 97 12.97 -35.99 27.28
CA LYS A 97 12.31 -34.90 26.54
C LYS A 97 10.95 -35.34 25.99
N PRO A 98 9.91 -34.48 25.99
CA PRO A 98 8.64 -34.76 25.34
C PRO A 98 8.78 -35.16 23.87
N ARG A 99 8.10 -36.24 23.46
CA ARG A 99 8.19 -36.78 22.10
C ARG A 99 7.40 -35.92 21.11
N THR A 100 8.13 -35.26 20.20
CA THR A 100 7.55 -34.51 19.07
C THR A 100 7.61 -35.29 17.76
N SER A 101 6.55 -35.27 16.96
CA SER A 101 6.44 -36.01 15.68
C SER A 101 7.05 -35.27 14.48
N ARG A 102 8.22 -34.63 14.63
CA ARG A 102 8.75 -33.64 13.66
C ARG A 102 8.92 -34.18 12.23
N LYS A 103 9.57 -35.35 12.12
CA LYS A 103 9.87 -35.99 10.83
C LYS A 103 8.58 -36.40 10.10
N ILE A 104 7.66 -37.04 10.82
CA ILE A 104 6.37 -37.50 10.29
C ILE A 104 5.52 -36.30 9.86
N ALA A 105 5.33 -35.32 10.75
CA ALA A 105 4.51 -34.15 10.48
C ALA A 105 5.04 -33.32 9.30
N ARG A 106 6.37 -33.20 9.15
CA ARG A 106 7.00 -32.55 7.99
C ARG A 106 6.75 -33.34 6.69
N LYS A 107 6.90 -34.67 6.71
CA LYS A 107 6.65 -35.52 5.53
C LYS A 107 5.20 -35.39 5.06
N GLU A 108 4.24 -35.43 5.99
CA GLU A 108 2.83 -35.27 5.70
C GLU A 108 2.48 -33.88 5.16
N TYR A 109 3.05 -32.82 5.73
CA TYR A 109 2.92 -31.47 5.19
C TYR A 109 3.45 -31.37 3.75
N LEU A 110 4.67 -31.87 3.50
CA LEU A 110 5.31 -31.80 2.19
C LEU A 110 4.54 -32.57 1.11
N LYS A 111 3.91 -33.71 1.47
CA LYS A 111 3.06 -34.48 0.54
C LYS A 111 1.93 -33.64 -0.06
N VAL A 112 1.39 -32.68 0.71
CA VAL A 112 0.29 -31.82 0.26
C VAL A 112 0.82 -30.50 -0.32
N ALA A 113 1.83 -29.90 0.32
CA ALA A 113 2.39 -28.62 -0.10
C ALA A 113 3.09 -28.65 -1.47
N LYS A 114 3.60 -29.81 -1.90
CA LYS A 114 4.25 -29.98 -3.21
C LYS A 114 3.27 -30.20 -4.38
N LYS A 115 1.99 -30.43 -4.12
CA LYS A 115 0.99 -30.67 -5.18
C LYS A 115 0.59 -29.36 -5.85
N ARG A 116 0.52 -29.36 -7.19
CA ARG A 116 0.05 -28.20 -7.99
C ARG A 116 -1.42 -27.84 -7.72
N LYS A 117 -2.28 -28.86 -7.60
CA LYS A 117 -3.70 -28.72 -7.23
C LYS A 117 -4.01 -29.67 -6.09
N VAL A 118 -4.68 -29.16 -5.06
CA VAL A 118 -5.07 -29.94 -3.86
C VAL A 118 -6.58 -29.87 -3.73
N SER A 119 -7.24 -31.03 -3.63
CA SER A 119 -8.68 -31.09 -3.43
C SER A 119 -9.07 -30.55 -2.05
N TYR A 120 -10.33 -30.13 -1.90
CA TYR A 120 -10.84 -29.64 -0.63
C TYR A 120 -10.70 -30.69 0.49
N GLN A 121 -11.05 -31.95 0.21
CA GLN A 121 -10.96 -33.06 1.17
C GLN A 121 -9.51 -33.34 1.59
N GLU A 122 -8.58 -33.37 0.64
CA GLU A 122 -7.15 -33.56 0.93
C GLU A 122 -6.60 -32.44 1.81
N ARG A 123 -6.93 -31.18 1.48
CA ARG A 123 -6.53 -30.01 2.26
C ARG A 123 -7.07 -30.09 3.68
N ARG A 124 -8.36 -30.41 3.84
CA ARG A 124 -9.02 -30.51 5.14
C ARG A 124 -8.43 -31.63 6.01
N LYS A 125 -8.11 -32.79 5.40
CA LYS A 125 -7.42 -33.90 6.09
C LYS A 125 -6.02 -33.49 6.54
N ALA A 126 -5.29 -32.76 5.71
CA ALA A 126 -3.95 -32.25 6.04
C ALA A 126 -3.98 -31.23 7.19
N ILE A 127 -4.93 -30.30 7.17
CA ILE A 127 -5.17 -29.33 8.24
C ILE A 127 -5.48 -30.07 9.55
N GLY A 128 -6.41 -31.03 9.53
CA GLY A 128 -6.75 -31.81 10.73
C GLY A 128 -5.56 -32.57 11.32
N LYS A 129 -4.66 -33.12 10.48
CA LYS A 129 -3.41 -33.73 10.94
C LYS A 129 -2.47 -32.71 11.60
N GLN A 130 -2.27 -31.55 10.98
CA GLN A 130 -1.42 -30.50 11.56
C GLN A 130 -1.99 -29.96 12.88
N LEU A 131 -3.30 -29.81 13.00
CA LEU A 131 -3.97 -29.43 14.24
C LEU A 131 -3.70 -30.44 15.37
N LYS A 132 -3.77 -31.75 15.09
CA LYS A 132 -3.44 -32.79 16.08
C LYS A 132 -1.99 -32.68 16.57
N TYR A 133 -1.03 -32.48 15.67
CA TYR A 133 0.38 -32.28 16.06
C TYR A 133 0.57 -31.01 16.88
N LEU A 134 -0.10 -29.93 16.50
CA LEU A 134 -0.01 -28.67 17.20
C LEU A 134 -0.64 -28.75 18.60
N LYS A 135 -1.80 -29.39 18.73
CA LYS A 135 -2.45 -29.69 20.02
C LYS A 135 -1.50 -30.43 20.96
N LYS A 136 -0.87 -31.49 20.47
CA LYS A 136 0.13 -32.26 21.24
C LYS A 136 1.32 -31.39 21.67
N ASN A 137 1.83 -30.56 20.77
CA ASN A 137 2.95 -29.68 21.10
C ASN A 137 2.56 -28.63 22.14
N LEU A 138 1.35 -28.07 22.08
CA LEU A 138 0.84 -27.12 23.08
C LEU A 138 0.69 -27.80 24.44
N GLY A 139 0.13 -29.01 24.51
CA GLY A 139 0.07 -29.80 25.74
C GLY A 139 1.47 -30.06 26.33
N ASN A 140 2.43 -30.50 25.51
CA ASN A 140 3.82 -30.68 25.98
C ASN A 140 4.44 -29.38 26.53
N ILE A 141 4.07 -28.22 26.00
CA ILE A 141 4.56 -26.93 26.50
C ILE A 141 3.94 -26.65 27.87
N GLU A 142 2.65 -26.92 28.04
CA GLU A 142 1.93 -26.78 29.31
C GLU A 142 2.50 -27.71 30.37
N ASP A 143 2.75 -28.98 30.05
CA ASP A 143 3.38 -29.96 30.94
C ASP A 143 4.78 -29.51 31.38
N LEU A 144 5.58 -28.95 30.46
CA LEU A 144 6.92 -28.43 30.79
C LEU A 144 6.85 -27.22 31.71
N ILE A 145 5.86 -26.34 31.53
CA ILE A 145 5.64 -25.20 32.41
C ILE A 145 5.25 -25.69 33.81
N GLN A 146 4.34 -26.67 33.91
CA GLN A 146 3.96 -27.30 35.19
C GLN A 146 5.13 -28.00 35.87
N ALA A 147 6.03 -28.62 35.11
CA ALA A 147 7.27 -29.23 35.62
C ALA A 147 8.34 -28.21 36.07
N GLY A 148 8.02 -26.91 36.06
CA GLY A 148 8.88 -25.84 36.56
C GLY A 148 9.71 -25.11 35.49
N ALA A 149 9.36 -25.23 34.20
CA ALA A 149 10.02 -24.42 33.17
C ALA A 149 9.59 -22.95 33.31
N SER A 150 10.53 -22.07 33.66
CA SER A 150 10.26 -20.63 33.65
C SER A 150 10.08 -20.14 32.21
N LEU A 151 8.98 -19.41 31.97
CA LEU A 151 8.73 -18.70 30.71
C LEU A 151 9.79 -17.62 30.45
N GLU A 152 10.52 -17.15 31.47
CA GLU A 152 11.62 -16.18 31.32
C GLU A 152 12.75 -16.67 30.43
N ASN A 153 12.91 -18.00 30.32
CA ASN A 153 13.86 -18.62 29.40
C ASN A 153 13.48 -18.44 27.91
N LEU A 154 12.26 -17.97 27.63
CA LEU A 154 11.82 -17.60 26.29
C LEU A 154 12.05 -16.13 26.04
N SER A 155 12.65 -15.82 24.88
CA SER A 155 12.70 -14.45 24.38
C SER A 155 11.29 -13.84 24.28
N LYS A 156 11.17 -12.51 24.44
CA LYS A 156 9.90 -11.78 24.23
C LYS A 156 9.23 -12.14 22.91
N ARG A 157 10.02 -12.36 21.85
CA ARG A 157 9.52 -12.80 20.54
C ARG A 157 8.88 -14.18 20.60
N GLN A 158 9.47 -15.13 21.31
CA GLN A 158 8.93 -16.48 21.45
C GLN A 158 7.68 -16.51 22.32
N LYS A 159 7.66 -15.77 23.44
CA LYS A 159 6.46 -15.60 24.29
C LYS A 159 5.29 -15.08 23.48
N ASN A 160 5.50 -13.96 22.80
CA ASN A 160 4.52 -13.41 21.89
C ASN A 160 4.11 -14.48 20.87
N CYS A 161 5.06 -15.13 20.18
CA CYS A 161 4.77 -16.13 19.14
C CYS A 161 3.85 -17.24 19.65
N LEU A 162 4.11 -17.75 20.86
CA LEU A 162 3.30 -18.78 21.51
C LEU A 162 1.85 -18.35 21.70
N GLU A 163 1.60 -17.13 22.20
CA GLU A 163 0.25 -16.59 22.35
C GLU A 163 -0.50 -16.52 21.01
N THR A 164 0.20 -16.13 19.94
CA THR A 164 -0.39 -16.12 18.59
C THR A 164 -0.66 -17.50 18.07
N ILE A 165 0.22 -18.46 18.36
CA ILE A 165 0.01 -19.85 17.97
C ILE A 165 -1.23 -20.42 18.67
N LYS A 166 -1.45 -20.09 19.96
CA LYS A 166 -2.68 -20.47 20.69
C LYS A 166 -3.93 -19.92 19.98
N LYS A 167 -3.96 -18.61 19.69
CA LYS A 167 -5.07 -17.98 18.94
C LYS A 167 -5.28 -18.56 17.55
N VAL A 168 -4.19 -18.83 16.82
CA VAL A 168 -4.25 -19.47 15.50
C VAL A 168 -4.82 -20.89 15.61
N TYR A 169 -4.41 -21.66 16.62
CA TYR A 169 -4.94 -22.99 16.86
C TYR A 169 -6.44 -22.94 17.12
N GLU A 170 -6.91 -22.05 18.00
CA GLU A 170 -8.33 -21.83 18.29
C GLU A 170 -9.13 -21.47 17.02
N GLN A 171 -8.66 -20.47 16.26
CA GLN A 171 -9.29 -20.04 15.01
C GLN A 171 -9.39 -21.20 14.00
N GLN A 172 -8.29 -21.93 13.80
CA GLN A 172 -8.23 -23.01 12.81
C GLN A 172 -9.02 -24.25 13.26
N GLN A 173 -9.05 -24.54 14.57
CA GLN A 173 -9.84 -25.63 15.14
C GLN A 173 -11.34 -25.36 14.95
N SER A 174 -11.81 -24.17 15.30
CA SER A 174 -13.21 -23.75 15.12
C SER A 174 -13.62 -23.77 13.63
N MET A 175 -12.78 -23.24 12.74
CA MET A 175 -13.01 -23.29 11.29
C MET A 175 -13.06 -24.73 10.77
N TRP A 176 -12.19 -25.60 11.27
CA TRP A 176 -12.18 -27.00 10.91
C TRP A 176 -13.46 -27.69 11.38
N GLU A 177 -13.84 -27.59 12.66
CA GLU A 177 -15.04 -28.21 13.22
C GLU A 177 -16.32 -27.75 12.51
N ASN A 178 -16.50 -26.43 12.38
CA ASN A 178 -17.69 -25.82 11.80
C ASN A 178 -17.73 -25.85 10.26
N LYS A 179 -16.69 -26.39 9.60
CA LYS A 179 -16.54 -26.42 8.13
C LYS A 179 -16.62 -25.03 7.48
N THR A 180 -16.20 -23.98 8.18
CA THR A 180 -16.19 -22.60 7.69
C THR A 180 -14.81 -22.18 7.15
N GLN A 181 -14.78 -21.14 6.33
CA GLN A 181 -13.54 -20.56 5.77
C GLN A 181 -13.24 -19.15 6.30
N SER A 182 -14.11 -18.62 7.15
CA SER A 182 -14.05 -17.27 7.70
C SER A 182 -14.08 -17.30 9.21
N VAL A 183 -13.32 -16.40 9.82
CA VAL A 183 -13.30 -16.16 11.26
C VAL A 183 -13.02 -14.67 11.50
N PRO A 184 -13.69 -14.04 12.47
CA PRO A 184 -13.36 -12.67 12.86
C PRO A 184 -11.89 -12.54 13.26
N GLN A 185 -11.27 -11.40 12.89
CA GLN A 185 -9.88 -11.09 13.21
C GLN A 185 -8.87 -12.21 12.84
N ARG A 186 -9.09 -12.86 11.69
CA ARG A 186 -8.25 -13.97 11.21
C ARG A 186 -6.77 -13.62 11.19
N ILE A 187 -5.96 -14.42 11.85
CA ILE A 187 -4.51 -14.30 11.85
C ILE A 187 -3.94 -15.02 10.64
N VAL A 188 -3.24 -14.28 9.78
CA VAL A 188 -2.62 -14.80 8.56
C VAL A 188 -1.10 -14.95 8.64
N SER A 189 -0.48 -14.40 9.69
CA SER A 189 0.97 -14.44 9.89
C SER A 189 1.31 -14.49 11.38
N LEU A 190 2.21 -15.41 11.77
CA LEU A 190 2.69 -15.51 13.15
C LEU A 190 3.57 -14.33 13.56
N THR A 191 4.30 -13.77 12.60
CA THR A 191 5.25 -12.66 12.82
C THR A 191 4.56 -11.30 12.72
N GLN A 192 3.53 -11.17 11.89
CA GLN A 192 2.82 -9.91 11.63
C GLN A 192 1.33 -10.09 11.91
N ARG A 193 0.97 -10.10 13.19
CA ARG A 193 -0.37 -10.43 13.70
C ARG A 193 -1.44 -9.41 13.39
N HIS A 194 -1.08 -8.19 13.02
CA HIS A 194 -2.04 -7.12 12.75
C HIS A 194 -2.62 -7.22 11.33
N ILE A 195 -1.92 -7.90 10.41
CA ILE A 195 -2.39 -8.04 9.03
C ILE A 195 -3.65 -8.91 9.00
N ARG A 196 -4.64 -8.44 8.24
CA ARG A 196 -5.87 -9.20 7.95
C ARG A 196 -6.01 -9.44 6.44
N PRO A 197 -6.79 -10.46 6.04
CA PRO A 197 -7.27 -10.57 4.67
C PRO A 197 -8.18 -9.37 4.32
N ILE A 198 -7.95 -8.72 3.17
CA ILE A 198 -8.81 -7.66 2.63
C ILE A 198 -9.42 -8.17 1.33
N VAL A 199 -10.74 -8.33 1.29
CA VAL A 199 -11.46 -8.76 0.09
C VAL A 199 -11.66 -7.55 -0.82
N ARG A 200 -11.04 -7.59 -2.02
CA ARG A 200 -11.13 -6.51 -3.02
C ARG A 200 -11.91 -6.90 -4.26
N GLY A 201 -12.16 -8.19 -4.48
CA GLY A 201 -12.93 -8.67 -5.64
C GLY A 201 -12.29 -8.37 -7.00
N LYS A 202 -11.00 -8.02 -7.03
CA LYS A 202 -10.27 -7.75 -8.27
C LYS A 202 -9.93 -9.05 -8.99
N ALA A 203 -10.00 -9.03 -10.32
CA ALA A 203 -9.58 -10.14 -11.16
C ALA A 203 -8.13 -10.55 -10.82
N GLY A 204 -7.86 -11.85 -10.70
CA GLY A 204 -6.55 -12.42 -10.37
C GLY A 204 -6.12 -12.34 -8.89
N LYS A 205 -6.45 -11.25 -8.17
CA LYS A 205 -6.14 -11.07 -6.74
C LYS A 205 -7.40 -10.71 -5.95
N PRO A 206 -8.25 -11.70 -5.63
CA PRO A 206 -9.50 -11.45 -4.91
C PRO A 206 -9.28 -10.98 -3.46
N ILE A 207 -8.16 -11.39 -2.86
CA ILE A 207 -7.78 -11.09 -1.48
C ILE A 207 -6.36 -10.52 -1.47
N GLU A 208 -6.19 -9.39 -0.80
CA GLU A 208 -4.89 -8.76 -0.55
C GLU A 208 -4.57 -8.82 0.95
N PHE A 209 -3.29 -8.78 1.30
CA PHE A 209 -2.81 -8.85 2.68
C PHE A 209 -1.90 -7.67 2.97
N GLY A 210 -2.37 -6.72 3.77
CA GLY A 210 -1.63 -5.50 4.05
C GLY A 210 -2.50 -4.43 4.68
N ALA A 211 -2.11 -3.18 4.47
CA ALA A 211 -2.86 -2.03 4.97
C ALA A 211 -3.83 -1.53 3.90
N LYS A 212 -5.11 -1.37 4.26
CA LYS A 212 -6.10 -0.66 3.46
C LYS A 212 -5.94 0.84 3.70
N LEU A 213 -5.82 1.59 2.61
CA LEU A 213 -5.55 3.02 2.60
C LEU A 213 -6.73 3.73 1.95
N SER A 214 -7.17 4.82 2.56
CA SER A 214 -8.02 5.80 1.90
C SER A 214 -7.22 7.06 1.63
N VAL A 215 -7.30 7.53 0.41
CA VAL A 215 -6.39 8.52 -0.15
C VAL A 215 -7.21 9.57 -0.91
N SER A 216 -6.93 10.83 -0.62
CA SER A 216 -7.48 11.95 -1.36
C SER A 216 -6.45 12.50 -2.35
N CYS A 217 -6.91 13.03 -3.47
CA CYS A 217 -6.05 13.71 -4.44
C CYS A 217 -6.67 15.04 -4.87
N VAL A 218 -5.87 16.10 -4.78
CA VAL A 218 -6.24 17.49 -5.15
C VAL A 218 -5.13 18.03 -6.03
N ASP A 219 -5.47 18.47 -7.24
CA ASP A 219 -4.53 19.00 -8.23
C ASP A 219 -3.30 18.12 -8.47
N ASN A 220 -3.41 16.78 -8.41
CA ASN A 220 -2.31 15.81 -8.49
C ASN A 220 -1.39 15.73 -7.24
N TYR A 221 -1.72 16.39 -6.13
CA TYR A 221 -1.16 16.11 -4.81
C TYR A 221 -1.98 15.06 -4.11
N VAL A 222 -1.32 14.19 -3.36
CA VAL A 222 -1.93 13.00 -2.77
C VAL A 222 -1.84 13.09 -1.25
N PHE A 223 -2.95 12.87 -0.55
CA PHE A 223 -2.98 12.87 0.92
C PHE A 223 -3.50 11.55 1.44
N LEU A 224 -2.85 11.06 2.48
CA LEU A 224 -3.21 9.84 3.16
C LEU A 224 -4.21 10.18 4.27
N GLU A 225 -5.48 9.81 4.07
CA GLU A 225 -6.57 10.19 4.97
C GLU A 225 -6.79 9.19 6.09
N LYS A 226 -6.80 7.90 5.75
CA LYS A 226 -7.02 6.82 6.71
C LYS A 226 -6.20 5.59 6.34
N ILE A 227 -5.65 4.95 7.35
CA ILE A 227 -4.97 3.64 7.25
C ILE A 227 -5.65 2.69 8.21
N SER A 228 -5.95 1.48 7.74
CA SER A 228 -6.41 0.40 8.60
C SER A 228 -5.81 -0.93 8.17
N TRP A 229 -5.56 -1.80 9.13
CA TRP A 229 -5.21 -3.20 8.86
C TRP A 229 -6.44 -4.08 8.66
N GLU A 230 -7.62 -3.55 8.96
CA GLU A 230 -8.90 -4.20 8.73
C GLU A 230 -9.59 -3.62 7.50
N ASN A 231 -10.49 -4.42 6.92
CA ASN A 231 -11.33 -3.93 5.83
C ASN A 231 -12.37 -2.95 6.40
N PHE A 232 -12.45 -1.74 5.84
CA PHE A 232 -13.47 -0.75 6.18
C PHE A 232 -14.28 -0.38 4.94
N ASN A 233 -15.53 0.04 5.14
CA ASN A 233 -16.33 0.59 4.06
C ASN A 233 -15.87 2.01 3.75
N GLU A 234 -15.48 2.24 2.50
CA GLU A 234 -14.88 3.51 2.09
C GLU A 234 -15.94 4.62 2.00
N SER A 235 -17.20 4.27 1.73
CA SER A 235 -18.30 5.23 1.56
C SER A 235 -18.62 6.02 2.83
N CYS A 236 -18.38 5.43 4.01
CA CYS A 236 -18.63 6.07 5.30
C CYS A 236 -17.66 7.24 5.58
N HIS A 237 -16.52 7.31 4.88
CA HIS A 237 -15.49 8.32 5.12
C HIS A 237 -15.58 9.53 4.20
N LEU A 238 -16.52 9.56 3.26
CA LEU A 238 -16.65 10.66 2.30
C LEU A 238 -16.84 12.01 2.99
N LYS A 239 -17.77 12.09 3.95
CA LYS A 239 -18.10 13.33 4.66
C LYS A 239 -16.88 13.86 5.42
N GLU A 240 -16.21 12.98 6.16
CA GLU A 240 -14.99 13.31 6.92
C GLU A 240 -13.88 13.84 6.02
N GLN A 241 -13.68 13.24 4.84
CA GLN A 241 -12.64 13.65 3.89
C GLN A 241 -12.95 14.98 3.21
N VAL A 242 -14.22 15.24 2.91
CA VAL A 242 -14.65 16.52 2.34
C VAL A 242 -14.58 17.65 3.39
N GLU A 243 -14.90 17.39 4.65
CA GLU A 243 -14.71 18.37 5.72
C GLU A 243 -13.21 18.67 5.94
N LYS A 244 -12.33 17.65 5.91
CA LYS A 244 -10.87 17.87 5.95
C LYS A 244 -10.35 18.72 4.79
N TYR A 245 -10.95 18.59 3.60
CA TYR A 245 -10.65 19.47 2.47
C TYR A 245 -11.00 20.92 2.82
N LYS A 246 -12.19 21.15 3.35
CA LYS A 246 -12.63 22.49 3.78
C LYS A 246 -11.76 23.07 4.88
N GLU A 247 -11.36 22.29 5.87
CA GLU A 247 -10.41 22.73 6.92
C GLU A 247 -9.06 23.14 6.32
N THR A 248 -8.62 22.45 5.26
CA THR A 248 -7.31 22.70 4.64
C THR A 248 -7.34 23.95 3.76
N PHE A 249 -8.36 24.07 2.90
CA PHE A 249 -8.45 25.09 1.85
C PHE A 249 -9.38 26.28 2.19
N GLY A 250 -10.22 26.15 3.21
CA GLY A 250 -11.18 27.17 3.63
C GLY A 250 -12.52 27.16 2.88
N TYR A 251 -12.69 26.25 1.91
CA TYR A 251 -13.90 26.12 1.08
C TYR A 251 -14.20 24.65 0.75
N TYR A 252 -15.45 24.33 0.39
CA TYR A 252 -15.79 22.99 -0.10
C TYR A 252 -15.36 22.79 -1.56
N PRO A 253 -15.10 21.53 -1.98
CA PRO A 253 -14.81 21.24 -3.38
C PRO A 253 -16.03 21.50 -4.26
N GLU A 254 -15.81 22.00 -5.46
CA GLU A 254 -16.87 22.15 -6.47
C GLU A 254 -17.40 20.78 -6.91
N SER A 255 -16.47 19.83 -7.09
CA SER A 255 -16.82 18.45 -7.41
C SER A 255 -15.95 17.40 -6.73
N VAL A 256 -16.56 16.26 -6.42
CA VAL A 256 -15.95 15.09 -5.79
C VAL A 256 -16.03 13.90 -6.74
N HIS A 257 -14.87 13.41 -7.14
CA HIS A 257 -14.68 12.30 -8.07
C HIS A 257 -14.39 11.00 -7.30
N VAL A 258 -15.32 10.05 -7.34
CA VAL A 258 -15.31 8.84 -6.50
C VAL A 258 -15.75 7.59 -7.25
N ASP A 259 -15.34 6.44 -6.71
CA ASP A 259 -15.80 5.11 -7.12
C ASP A 259 -17.29 4.86 -6.81
N LYS A 260 -17.83 3.78 -7.41
CA LYS A 260 -19.24 3.41 -7.24
C LYS A 260 -19.69 3.29 -5.79
N ILE A 261 -18.83 2.74 -4.93
CA ILE A 261 -19.16 2.45 -3.53
C ILE A 261 -19.50 3.72 -2.74
N TYR A 262 -18.91 4.86 -3.08
CA TYR A 262 -19.13 6.13 -2.40
C TYR A 262 -20.47 6.79 -2.73
N ARG A 263 -21.13 6.39 -3.83
CA ARG A 263 -22.36 7.02 -4.37
C ARG A 263 -23.64 6.62 -3.62
N THR A 264 -23.58 6.50 -2.30
CA THR A 264 -24.76 6.23 -1.47
C THR A 264 -25.76 7.41 -1.52
N ARG A 265 -27.05 7.14 -1.25
CA ARG A 265 -28.08 8.19 -1.21
C ARG A 265 -27.76 9.26 -0.17
N GLU A 266 -27.30 8.82 1.00
CA GLU A 266 -26.88 9.69 2.10
C GLU A 266 -25.73 10.63 1.68
N ASN A 267 -24.67 10.11 1.05
CA ASN A 267 -23.54 10.93 0.61
C ASN A 267 -23.97 11.93 -0.48
N ARG A 268 -24.86 11.52 -1.38
CA ARG A 268 -25.40 12.40 -2.43
C ARG A 268 -26.22 13.55 -1.87
N ASN A 269 -27.12 13.27 -0.94
CA ASN A 269 -27.94 14.30 -0.30
C ASN A 269 -27.07 15.29 0.46
N TRP A 270 -26.12 14.78 1.25
CA TRP A 270 -25.17 15.60 2.01
C TRP A 270 -24.30 16.51 1.11
N CYS A 271 -23.85 16.00 -0.05
CA CYS A 271 -23.12 16.79 -1.04
C CYS A 271 -24.04 17.85 -1.69
N LYS A 272 -25.27 17.48 -2.05
CA LYS A 272 -26.24 18.38 -2.68
C LYS A 272 -26.61 19.57 -1.78
N GLU A 273 -26.82 19.31 -0.48
CA GLU A 273 -27.06 20.36 0.54
C GLU A 273 -25.94 21.40 0.60
N ARG A 274 -24.70 21.00 0.27
CA ARG A 274 -23.52 21.87 0.28
C ARG A 274 -23.13 22.40 -1.10
N GLY A 275 -23.93 22.14 -2.13
CA GLY A 275 -23.63 22.55 -3.50
C GLY A 275 -22.42 21.83 -4.12
N ILE A 276 -22.14 20.60 -3.69
CA ILE A 276 -21.01 19.80 -4.17
C ILE A 276 -21.51 18.79 -5.21
N ARG A 277 -20.90 18.79 -6.40
CA ARG A 277 -21.22 17.82 -7.46
C ARG A 277 -20.45 16.52 -7.25
N ILE A 278 -21.15 15.40 -7.12
CA ILE A 278 -20.52 14.06 -7.06
C ILE A 278 -20.49 13.42 -8.44
N SER A 279 -19.34 12.85 -8.83
CA SER A 279 -19.16 12.25 -10.15
C SER A 279 -20.02 10.99 -10.37
N GLY A 280 -20.38 10.77 -11.63
CA GLY A 280 -20.99 9.53 -12.10
C GLY A 280 -22.51 9.38 -11.85
N PRO A 281 -23.15 8.42 -12.55
CA PRO A 281 -24.61 8.28 -12.56
C PRO A 281 -25.19 7.89 -11.19
N LYS A 282 -26.50 8.14 -11.02
CA LYS A 282 -27.26 7.75 -9.83
C LYS A 282 -27.15 6.23 -9.57
N LEU A 283 -27.21 5.85 -8.30
CA LEU A 283 -27.22 4.44 -7.91
C LEU A 283 -28.55 3.82 -8.39
N GLY A 284 -28.49 2.77 -9.21
CA GLY A 284 -29.68 2.08 -9.73
C GLY A 284 -29.55 1.71 -11.20
N ARG A 285 -30.68 1.36 -11.82
CA ARG A 285 -30.77 1.10 -13.26
C ARG A 285 -30.49 2.42 -14.00
N PRO A 286 -29.54 2.45 -14.94
CA PRO A 286 -29.32 3.62 -15.78
C PRO A 286 -30.62 3.99 -16.53
N PRO A 287 -30.93 5.28 -16.71
CA PRO A 287 -32.06 5.69 -17.53
C PRO A 287 -31.87 5.25 -18.98
N LYS A 288 -32.96 4.94 -19.70
CA LYS A 288 -32.90 4.49 -21.10
C LYS A 288 -32.28 5.54 -22.03
N ASN A 289 -32.56 6.82 -21.78
CA ASN A 289 -32.03 7.94 -22.53
C ASN A 289 -31.13 8.77 -21.60
N VAL A 290 -29.82 8.68 -21.79
CA VAL A 290 -28.81 9.54 -21.16
C VAL A 290 -28.43 10.61 -22.18
N SER A 291 -28.44 11.89 -21.80
CA SER A 291 -28.08 12.96 -22.74
C SER A 291 -26.61 12.84 -23.15
N GLU A 292 -26.27 13.32 -24.35
CA GLU A 292 -24.89 13.34 -24.83
C GLU A 292 -23.97 14.17 -23.92
N GLU A 293 -24.50 15.22 -23.29
CA GLU A 293 -23.78 16.04 -22.31
C GLU A 293 -23.44 15.27 -21.04
N GLU A 294 -24.39 14.48 -20.51
CA GLU A 294 -24.14 13.64 -19.34
C GLU A 294 -23.08 12.56 -19.63
N LYS A 295 -23.07 12.01 -20.85
CA LYS A 295 -22.04 11.06 -21.29
C LYS A 295 -20.67 11.74 -21.39
N LYS A 296 -20.59 12.91 -22.01
CA LYS A 296 -19.34 13.70 -22.10
C LYS A 296 -18.80 14.06 -20.72
N GLN A 297 -19.67 14.48 -19.80
CA GLN A 297 -19.29 14.79 -18.43
C GLN A 297 -18.81 13.55 -17.68
N ALA A 298 -19.50 12.41 -17.82
CA ALA A 298 -19.08 11.16 -17.21
C ALA A 298 -17.70 10.70 -17.72
N HIS A 299 -17.45 10.83 -19.03
CA HIS A 299 -16.16 10.53 -19.61
C HIS A 299 -15.05 11.46 -19.08
N SER A 300 -15.31 12.76 -19.01
CA SER A 300 -14.37 13.74 -18.42
C SER A 300 -14.08 13.45 -16.94
N ASP A 301 -15.10 13.09 -16.17
CA ASP A 301 -14.97 12.71 -14.77
C ASP A 301 -14.11 11.44 -14.60
N GLU A 302 -14.26 10.45 -15.49
CA GLU A 302 -13.44 9.24 -15.51
C GLU A 302 -11.99 9.54 -15.88
N CYS A 303 -11.75 10.35 -16.90
CA CYS A 303 -10.41 10.81 -17.28
C CYS A 303 -9.73 11.54 -16.12
N PHE A 304 -10.45 12.40 -15.39
CA PHE A 304 -9.92 13.07 -14.21
C PHE A 304 -9.59 12.09 -13.08
N ARG A 305 -10.46 11.09 -12.83
CA ARG A 305 -10.22 10.05 -11.83
C ARG A 305 -8.97 9.23 -12.15
N ASN A 306 -8.68 8.95 -13.43
CA ASN A 306 -7.50 8.17 -13.85
C ASN A 306 -6.16 8.79 -13.39
N ALA A 307 -6.12 10.10 -13.07
CA ALA A 307 -4.95 10.75 -12.50
C ALA A 307 -4.48 10.07 -11.19
N ILE A 308 -5.41 9.61 -10.35
CA ILE A 308 -5.07 8.93 -9.07
C ILE A 308 -4.44 7.55 -9.31
N GLU A 309 -4.85 6.85 -10.36
CA GLU A 309 -4.26 5.56 -10.74
C GLU A 309 -2.80 5.72 -11.13
N GLY A 310 -2.47 6.80 -11.84
CA GLY A 310 -1.08 7.17 -12.14
C GLY A 310 -0.25 7.40 -10.88
N LYS A 311 -0.81 8.06 -9.86
CA LYS A 311 -0.16 8.29 -8.56
C LYS A 311 0.05 6.99 -7.78
N PHE A 312 -0.94 6.11 -7.75
CA PHE A 312 -0.76 4.78 -7.16
C PHE A 312 0.25 3.94 -7.93
N GLY A 313 0.26 4.01 -9.26
CA GLY A 313 1.27 3.37 -10.09
C GLY A 313 2.68 3.84 -9.75
N GLN A 314 2.87 5.16 -9.62
CA GLN A 314 4.14 5.76 -9.19
C GLN A 314 4.54 5.29 -7.79
N ALA A 315 3.64 5.37 -6.81
CA ALA A 315 3.89 4.93 -5.44
C ALA A 315 4.27 3.44 -5.37
N LYS A 316 3.58 2.60 -6.13
CA LYS A 316 3.80 1.15 -6.17
C LYS A 316 5.11 0.78 -6.87
N ARG A 317 5.39 1.36 -8.04
CA ARG A 317 6.55 0.99 -8.86
C ARG A 317 7.86 1.63 -8.40
N ARG A 318 7.84 2.89 -7.95
CA ARG A 318 9.07 3.65 -7.61
C ARG A 318 9.35 3.79 -6.11
N PHE A 319 8.32 3.73 -5.27
CA PHE A 319 8.44 4.07 -3.85
C PHE A 319 7.97 2.95 -2.91
N SER A 320 8.03 1.71 -3.41
CA SER A 320 7.81 0.47 -2.65
C SER A 320 6.43 0.30 -2.00
N LEU A 321 5.40 1.02 -2.44
CA LEU A 321 4.03 0.77 -1.97
C LEU A 321 3.50 -0.62 -2.41
N ASN A 322 4.15 -1.25 -3.40
CA ASN A 322 3.80 -2.60 -3.87
C ASN A 322 4.31 -3.72 -2.96
N LEU A 323 5.16 -3.41 -1.98
CA LEU A 323 5.60 -4.38 -0.96
C LEU A 323 6.17 -3.65 0.26
N VAL A 324 5.37 -3.53 1.32
CA VAL A 324 5.79 -2.89 2.57
C VAL A 324 6.62 -3.87 3.39
N MET A 325 7.93 -3.64 3.48
CA MET A 325 8.90 -4.57 4.09
C MET A 325 8.98 -4.48 5.62
N THR A 326 8.52 -3.38 6.20
CA THR A 326 8.48 -3.17 7.65
C THR A 326 7.51 -4.15 8.32
N LYS A 327 7.86 -4.62 9.52
CA LYS A 327 7.14 -5.71 10.21
C LYS A 327 6.26 -5.25 11.38
N LEU A 328 6.47 -4.05 11.91
CA LEU A 328 5.67 -3.49 13.00
C LEU A 328 4.60 -2.56 12.42
N PRO A 329 3.38 -2.52 13.00
CA PRO A 329 2.27 -1.74 12.47
C PRO A 329 2.61 -0.26 12.37
N GLU A 330 3.15 0.33 13.44
CA GLU A 330 3.62 1.72 13.50
C GLU A 330 4.62 2.01 12.38
N THR A 331 5.69 1.20 12.29
CA THR A 331 6.75 1.43 11.30
C THR A 331 6.27 1.30 9.85
N SER A 332 5.24 0.47 9.62
CA SER A 332 4.62 0.31 8.31
C SER A 332 3.73 1.48 7.96
N ILE A 333 2.95 2.00 8.92
CA ILE A 333 2.19 3.25 8.78
C ILE A 333 3.13 4.40 8.41
N THR A 334 4.22 4.58 9.16
CA THR A 334 5.22 5.60 8.88
C THR A 334 5.84 5.42 7.49
N SER A 335 6.20 4.18 7.11
CA SER A 335 6.77 3.92 5.77
C SER A 335 5.80 4.28 4.65
N ILE A 336 4.52 3.98 4.80
CA ILE A 336 3.48 4.31 3.82
C ILE A 336 3.28 5.83 3.75
N ALA A 337 3.24 6.52 4.88
CA ALA A 337 3.11 7.98 4.94
C ALA A 337 4.31 8.68 4.25
N ILE A 338 5.54 8.21 4.50
CA ILE A 338 6.74 8.70 3.82
C ILE A 338 6.63 8.52 2.30
N THR A 339 6.12 7.38 1.83
CA THR A 339 5.91 7.14 0.39
C THR A 339 5.04 8.22 -0.24
N PHE A 340 3.91 8.59 0.38
CA PHE A 340 3.04 9.66 -0.15
C PHE A 340 3.68 11.05 -0.06
N LEU A 341 4.43 11.34 1.01
CA LEU A 341 5.21 12.57 1.11
C LEU A 341 6.21 12.68 -0.06
N VAL A 342 6.97 11.62 -0.33
CA VAL A 342 7.96 11.58 -1.43
C VAL A 342 7.28 11.73 -2.79
N VAL A 343 6.11 11.12 -3.01
CA VAL A 343 5.33 11.32 -4.24
C VAL A 343 5.01 12.80 -4.48
N ASN A 344 4.60 13.52 -3.43
CA ASN A 344 4.31 14.95 -3.52
C ASN A 344 5.58 15.79 -3.72
N LEU A 345 6.67 15.48 -3.00
CA LEU A 345 7.96 16.16 -3.18
C LEU A 345 8.50 15.99 -4.60
N CYS A 346 8.39 14.79 -5.19
CA CYS A 346 8.78 14.57 -6.58
C CYS A 346 7.93 15.40 -7.56
N LYS A 347 6.66 15.65 -7.25
CA LYS A 347 5.83 16.54 -8.07
C LYS A 347 6.33 17.99 -7.97
N LEU A 348 6.60 18.47 -6.76
CA LEU A 348 7.13 19.82 -6.54
C LEU A 348 8.46 20.01 -7.26
N LEU A 349 9.36 19.04 -7.16
CA LEU A 349 10.63 19.07 -7.86
C LEU A 349 10.43 19.15 -9.38
N ARG A 350 9.47 18.41 -9.95
CA ARG A 350 9.16 18.51 -11.38
C ARG A 350 8.63 19.87 -11.78
N GLN A 351 7.76 20.48 -10.96
CA GLN A 351 7.24 21.83 -11.22
C GLN A 351 8.36 22.88 -11.18
N PHE A 352 9.23 22.79 -10.18
CA PHE A 352 10.41 23.64 -10.08
C PHE A 352 11.33 23.46 -11.30
N LEU A 353 11.65 22.22 -11.67
CA LEU A 353 12.50 21.94 -12.84
C LEU A 353 11.85 22.38 -14.16
N SER A 354 10.53 22.26 -14.31
CA SER A 354 9.84 22.75 -15.52
C SER A 354 9.87 24.27 -15.62
N LEU A 355 9.71 24.98 -14.49
CA LEU A 355 9.81 26.44 -14.44
C LEU A 355 11.24 26.90 -14.71
N PHE A 356 12.22 26.21 -14.11
CA PHE A 356 13.63 26.45 -14.37
C PHE A 356 13.94 26.27 -15.86
N LEU A 357 13.59 25.13 -16.45
CA LEU A 357 13.81 24.86 -17.87
C LEU A 357 13.10 25.88 -18.77
N SER A 358 11.86 26.29 -18.46
CA SER A 358 11.14 27.29 -19.26
C SER A 358 11.82 28.66 -19.24
N LEU A 359 12.44 29.03 -18.11
CA LEU A 359 13.25 30.26 -18.02
C LEU A 359 14.52 30.16 -18.87
N PHE A 360 15.17 28.99 -18.93
CA PHE A 360 16.35 28.78 -19.79
C PHE A 360 16.00 28.69 -21.27
N THR A 361 14.83 28.15 -21.65
CA THR A 361 14.39 28.12 -23.05
C THR A 361 13.95 29.50 -23.53
N ASN A 362 13.27 30.29 -22.69
CA ASN A 362 12.87 31.65 -23.05
C ASN A 362 14.07 32.60 -23.19
N ASN A 363 15.17 32.34 -22.47
CA ASN A 363 16.40 33.12 -22.61
C ASN A 363 17.24 32.72 -23.84
N ARG A 364 16.89 31.64 -24.55
CA ARG A 364 17.58 31.19 -25.77
C ARG A 364 16.82 31.46 -27.07
N THR A 365 15.61 32.01 -27.01
CA THR A 365 14.82 32.35 -28.22
C THR A 365 15.13 33.73 -28.81
N GLY A 366 16.16 34.43 -28.32
CA GLY A 366 16.67 35.67 -28.92
C GLY A 366 17.64 35.48 -30.09
N GLU A 367 18.23 34.29 -30.27
CA GLU A 367 19.28 34.06 -31.29
C GLU A 367 18.88 33.08 -32.41
N LEU A 368 17.65 32.58 -32.44
CA LEU A 368 17.15 31.67 -33.48
C LEU A 368 16.07 32.30 -34.39
N ILE A 369 16.13 33.62 -34.59
CA ILE A 369 15.46 34.30 -35.72
C ILE A 369 16.51 34.59 -36.79
N LYS A 370 17.08 33.53 -37.37
CA LYS A 370 17.57 33.55 -38.76
C LYS A 370 16.99 32.29 -39.41
N PRO A 371 16.25 32.43 -40.52
CA PRO A 371 15.65 31.27 -41.16
C PRO A 371 16.79 30.39 -41.69
N PRO A 372 16.86 29.10 -41.37
CA PRO A 372 17.61 28.21 -42.22
C PRO A 372 16.76 28.08 -43.49
N PHE A 373 17.31 28.50 -44.62
CA PHE A 373 16.82 28.03 -45.92
C PHE A 373 16.79 26.50 -45.86
N ILE A 374 15.59 25.93 -45.81
CA ILE A 374 15.38 24.50 -45.97
C ILE A 374 15.39 24.26 -47.48
N ASN A 375 16.55 23.87 -48.01
CA ASN A 375 16.55 23.04 -49.22
C ASN A 375 16.39 21.60 -48.76
N PHE A 376 15.21 21.07 -49.02
CA PHE A 376 14.94 19.64 -48.98
C PHE A 376 15.64 19.01 -50.19
N ASP A 377 16.75 18.33 -49.98
CA ASP A 377 17.21 17.30 -50.91
C ASP A 377 17.49 16.01 -50.14
N TYR A 378 16.60 15.05 -50.35
CA TYR A 378 16.78 13.67 -49.94
C TYR A 378 17.87 13.05 -50.81
N THR A 379 19.01 12.68 -50.22
CA THR A 379 19.84 11.61 -50.78
C THR A 379 20.26 10.65 -49.68
N LEU A 380 19.79 9.40 -49.80
CA LEU A 380 20.38 8.25 -49.14
C LEU A 380 21.88 8.22 -49.47
N ASN A 381 22.75 8.04 -48.46
CA ASN A 381 23.88 7.13 -48.68
C ASN A 381 24.42 6.49 -47.40
N ASN A 382 24.51 5.17 -47.54
CA ASN A 382 25.13 4.15 -46.72
C ASN A 382 26.58 4.48 -46.28
N PHE A 383 26.89 4.05 -45.06
CA PHE A 383 28.11 3.33 -44.62
C PHE A 383 29.54 3.85 -44.95
N TYR A 384 30.41 3.58 -43.97
CA TYR A 384 31.87 3.47 -43.97
C TYR A 384 32.73 4.69 -43.55
N VAL A 385 33.15 4.59 -42.29
CA VAL A 385 34.55 4.53 -41.81
C VAL A 385 35.42 5.78 -41.95
N LEU A 386 35.75 6.29 -40.76
CA LEU A 386 36.86 7.19 -40.42
C LEU A 386 38.17 6.75 -41.07
N LYS A 387 38.74 7.65 -41.88
CA LYS A 387 40.12 7.58 -42.36
C LYS A 387 41.06 8.03 -41.23
N LEU A 388 41.86 7.10 -40.73
CA LEU A 388 43.08 7.37 -39.98
C LEU A 388 44.14 7.98 -40.92
N ILE A 389 44.92 8.92 -40.40
CA ILE A 389 46.40 8.94 -40.35
C ILE A 389 46.83 10.42 -40.20
N ASP A 390 47.58 10.72 -39.13
CA ASP A 390 48.88 11.36 -39.33
C ASP A 390 49.91 10.91 -38.28
N LEU A 391 51.11 10.66 -38.81
CA LEU A 391 52.25 9.95 -38.27
C LEU A 391 53.27 10.87 -37.59
N SER A 392 53.99 10.32 -36.62
CA SER A 392 55.47 10.29 -36.46
C SER A 392 55.87 10.48 -34.98
N GLU A 393 56.23 9.37 -34.33
CA GLU A 393 57.60 8.93 -34.02
C GLU A 393 58.10 9.44 -32.66
N ASN A 394 58.13 8.56 -31.65
CA ASN A 394 59.42 8.17 -31.09
C ASN A 394 59.36 6.92 -30.19
N SER A 395 60.13 5.93 -30.63
CA SER A 395 60.97 4.99 -29.88
C SER A 395 60.38 4.11 -28.79
N TRP A 396 60.44 2.81 -29.08
CA TRP A 396 60.32 1.66 -28.19
C TRP A 396 61.51 1.49 -27.24
N SER A 397 61.24 1.14 -25.99
CA SER A 397 62.09 0.25 -25.16
C SER A 397 61.27 -0.34 -24.01
N LYS A 398 60.73 -1.55 -24.19
CA LYS A 398 61.16 -2.81 -23.55
C LYS A 398 60.81 -2.99 -22.06
N VAL A 399 59.87 -3.93 -21.84
CA VAL A 399 59.93 -5.08 -20.93
C VAL A 399 60.34 -4.84 -19.47
N ALA A 400 59.37 -4.95 -18.55
CA ALA A 400 59.29 -5.98 -17.50
C ALA A 400 57.91 -5.94 -16.83
#